data_AF-A0A4Q7T4Y6-F1
#
_entry.id   AF-A0A4Q7T4Y6-F1
#
_cell.length_a   1.000
_cell.length_b   1.000
_cell.length_c   1.000
_cell.angle_alpha   90.00
_cell.angle_beta   90.00
_cell.angle_gamma   90.00
#
_symmetry.space_group_name_H-M   'P 1'
#
loop_
_entity.id
_entity.type
_entity.pdbx_description
1 polymer ?
#
loop_
_entity_poly.entity_id
_entity_poly.type
_entity_poly.pdbx_seq_one_letter_code
_entity_poly.pdbx_strand_id
1 'polypeptide(L)'
;MRITGPIVPIQTLLAGALPKVARFAVAEAATPQGTAPAPIAVSVSVEMMVALAASERPAESRRRAALVADRGLRALERLDTALMAGLPAVESLHEIAAWSEALGEPEDAELRELFKDIELRVRVELAKHDIIA
;
A
#
# COMPACT_ATOMS: atom_id res chain seq x y z
N MET A 1 35.06 26.62 2.92
CA MET A 1 34.78 25.26 2.42
C MET A 1 33.60 25.33 1.48
N ARG A 2 33.76 24.88 0.23
CA ARG A 2 32.72 24.92 -0.82
C ARG A 2 32.15 23.52 -0.98
N ILE A 3 30.83 23.36 -0.86
CA ILE A 3 30.13 22.10 -1.07
C ILE A 3 29.59 22.13 -2.49
N THR A 4 30.16 21.30 -3.36
CA THR A 4 29.70 21.08 -4.73
C THR A 4 29.01 19.73 -4.77
N GLY A 5 27.69 19.72 -4.92
CA GLY A 5 26.89 18.51 -5.17
C GLY A 5 26.31 18.54 -6.59
N PRO A 6 26.23 17.39 -7.29
CA PRO A 6 25.74 17.34 -8.66
C PRO A 6 24.22 17.58 -8.71
N ILE A 7 23.82 18.60 -9.48
CA ILE A 7 22.43 18.89 -9.85
C ILE A 7 22.06 17.95 -11.00
N VAL A 8 21.13 17.03 -10.77
CA VAL A 8 20.56 16.17 -11.82
C VAL A 8 19.31 16.85 -12.39
N PRO A 9 19.24 17.18 -13.69
CA PRO A 9 18.05 17.81 -14.26
C PRO A 9 16.92 16.80 -14.47
N ILE A 10 15.80 17.03 -13.79
CA ILE A 10 14.51 16.37 -14.03
C ILE A 10 13.90 16.99 -15.29
N GLN A 11 14.23 16.50 -16.48
CA GLN A 11 13.68 17.03 -17.74
C GLN A 11 13.35 15.97 -18.82
N THR A 12 12.82 14.80 -18.44
CA THR A 12 12.48 13.81 -19.49
C THR A 12 11.22 12.98 -19.25
N LEU A 13 10.20 13.54 -18.59
CA LEU A 13 8.90 12.84 -18.39
C LEU A 13 7.68 13.58 -18.97
N LEU A 14 7.83 14.34 -20.06
CA LEU A 14 6.68 14.96 -20.76
C LEU A 14 6.80 14.89 -22.29
N ALA A 15 6.88 13.67 -22.85
CA ALA A 15 6.83 13.47 -24.30
C ALA A 15 5.85 12.33 -24.69
N GLY A 16 4.67 12.31 -24.09
CA GLY A 16 3.73 11.19 -24.27
C GLY A 16 2.26 11.55 -24.17
N ALA A 17 1.81 12.65 -24.78
CA ALA A 17 0.38 12.87 -25.06
C ALA A 17 0.19 14.04 -26.04
N LEU A 18 0.38 13.79 -27.34
CA LEU A 18 -0.21 14.65 -28.38
C LEU A 18 -1.34 13.89 -29.09
N PRO A 19 -2.56 14.45 -29.17
CA PRO A 19 -3.64 13.86 -29.95
C PRO A 19 -3.32 13.96 -31.45
N LYS A 20 -3.43 12.83 -32.14
CA LYS A 20 -3.26 12.72 -33.60
C LYS A 20 -4.40 13.47 -34.30
N VAL A 21 -4.13 14.67 -34.81
CA VAL A 21 -5.08 15.42 -35.64
C VAL A 21 -5.20 14.71 -36.99
N ALA A 22 -6.42 14.24 -37.32
CA ALA A 22 -6.72 13.66 -38.62
C ALA A 22 -6.69 14.74 -39.71
N ARG A 23 -5.79 14.60 -40.68
CA ARG A 23 -5.81 15.39 -41.93
C ARG A 23 -6.79 14.75 -42.90
N PHE A 24 -7.72 15.55 -43.42
CA PHE A 24 -8.54 15.18 -44.57
C PHE A 24 -7.65 15.13 -45.81
N ALA A 25 -7.58 13.97 -46.47
CA ALA A 25 -6.89 13.79 -47.73
C ALA A 25 -7.88 13.30 -48.79
N VAL A 26 -7.85 13.94 -49.95
CA VAL A 26 -8.62 13.62 -51.16
C VAL A 26 -8.13 12.28 -51.73
N ALA A 27 -9.08 11.46 -52.20
CA ALA A 27 -8.86 10.10 -52.66
C ALA A 27 -8.10 10.03 -53.99
N GLU A 28 -7.08 9.17 -54.07
CA GLU A 28 -6.62 8.62 -55.35
C GLU A 28 -6.07 7.19 -55.19
N ALA A 29 -6.47 6.35 -56.16
CA ALA A 29 -5.98 5.04 -56.58
C ALA A 29 -5.88 3.89 -55.56
N ALA A 30 -6.75 2.88 -55.79
CA ALA A 30 -6.75 1.59 -55.13
C ALA A 30 -5.44 0.81 -55.38
N THR A 31 -4.74 0.51 -54.28
CA THR A 31 -3.72 -0.55 -54.18
C THR A 31 -4.34 -1.78 -53.52
N PRO A 32 -3.92 -3.01 -53.87
CA PRO A 32 -4.52 -4.23 -53.35
C PRO A 32 -4.39 -4.26 -51.82
N GLN A 33 -5.51 -4.47 -51.15
CA GLN A 33 -5.65 -4.51 -49.70
C GLN A 33 -4.75 -5.61 -49.12
N GLY A 34 -3.65 -5.21 -48.49
CA GLY A 34 -2.97 -6.05 -47.52
C GLY A 34 -3.93 -6.32 -46.37
N THR A 35 -4.27 -7.58 -46.15
CA THR A 35 -5.11 -8.02 -45.03
C THR A 35 -4.48 -7.53 -43.73
N ALA A 36 -5.18 -6.65 -43.00
CA ALA A 36 -4.75 -6.25 -41.68
C ALA A 36 -4.68 -7.49 -40.78
N PRO A 37 -3.61 -7.69 -39.98
CA PRO A 37 -3.55 -8.82 -39.05
C PRO A 37 -4.74 -8.71 -38.10
N ALA A 38 -5.56 -9.76 -38.05
CA ALA A 38 -6.66 -9.84 -37.10
C ALA A 38 -6.11 -9.71 -35.67
N PRO A 39 -6.75 -8.94 -34.78
CA PRO A 39 -6.33 -8.88 -33.39
C PRO A 39 -6.45 -10.28 -32.80
N ILE A 40 -5.31 -10.84 -32.39
CA ILE A 40 -5.26 -12.11 -31.66
C ILE A 40 -5.98 -11.85 -30.34
N ALA A 41 -7.20 -12.38 -30.20
CA ALA A 41 -7.92 -12.35 -28.94
C ALA A 41 -7.20 -13.28 -27.97
N VAL A 42 -6.43 -12.69 -27.05
CA VAL A 42 -5.77 -13.45 -25.98
C VAL A 42 -6.86 -13.88 -25.00
N SER A 43 -7.18 -15.17 -24.99
CA SER A 43 -8.08 -15.76 -24.00
C SER A 43 -7.35 -15.84 -22.65
N VAL A 44 -7.75 -14.98 -21.71
CA VAL A 44 -7.26 -15.05 -20.33
C VAL A 44 -7.95 -16.23 -19.66
N SER A 45 -7.18 -17.25 -19.23
CA SER A 45 -7.72 -18.38 -18.49
C SER A 45 -8.07 -17.99 -17.04
N VAL A 46 -9.04 -18.68 -16.46
CA VAL A 46 -9.39 -18.50 -15.04
C VAL A 46 -8.19 -18.81 -14.14
N GLU A 47 -7.39 -19.81 -14.49
CA GLU A 47 -6.15 -20.16 -13.80
C GLU A 47 -5.14 -19.00 -13.83
N MET A 48 -5.03 -18.28 -14.95
CA MET A 48 -4.18 -17.09 -15.05
C MET A 48 -4.69 -15.96 -14.15
N MET A 49 -6.01 -15.74 -14.06
CA MET A 49 -6.58 -14.75 -13.13
C MET A 49 -6.36 -15.13 -11.66
N VAL A 50 -6.50 -16.41 -11.32
CA VAL A 50 -6.23 -16.92 -9.97
C VAL A 50 -4.73 -16.80 -9.65
N ALA A 51 -3.84 -17.12 -10.59
CA ALA A 51 -2.40 -16.97 -10.41
C ALA A 51 -1.98 -15.50 -10.20
N LEU A 52 -2.57 -14.57 -10.95
CA LEU A 52 -2.37 -13.13 -10.77
C LEU A 52 -2.92 -12.61 -9.43
N ALA A 53 -4.06 -13.13 -8.98
CA ALA A 53 -4.63 -12.80 -7.68
C ALA A 53 -3.78 -13.38 -6.52
N ALA A 54 -3.20 -14.55 -6.71
CA ALA A 54 -2.30 -15.19 -5.76
C ALA A 54 -0.91 -14.54 -5.72
N SER A 55 -0.47 -13.89 -6.81
CA SER A 55 0.79 -13.14 -6.84
C SER A 55 0.62 -11.76 -6.21
N GLU A 56 0.52 -11.73 -4.90
CA GLU A 56 0.47 -10.47 -4.18
C GLU A 56 1.79 -9.70 -4.35
N ARG A 57 1.69 -8.42 -4.73
CA ARG A 57 2.89 -7.59 -4.90
C ARG A 57 3.45 -7.23 -3.51
N PRO A 58 4.77 -7.36 -3.28
CA PRO A 58 5.39 -7.04 -1.98
C PRO A 58 5.04 -5.64 -1.45
N ALA A 59 4.90 -4.66 -2.36
CA ALA A 59 4.51 -3.30 -2.01
C ALA A 59 3.08 -3.20 -1.41
N GLU A 60 2.14 -4.00 -1.91
CA GLU A 60 0.76 -4.00 -1.40
C GLU A 60 0.67 -4.72 -0.05
N SER A 61 1.43 -5.81 0.12
CA SER A 61 1.58 -6.48 1.41
C SER A 61 2.17 -5.54 2.46
N ARG A 62 3.28 -4.86 2.14
CA ARG A 62 3.91 -3.85 3.02
C ARG A 62 2.93 -2.72 3.37
N ARG A 63 2.15 -2.23 2.39
CA ARG A 63 1.16 -1.17 2.62
C ARG A 63 0.08 -1.60 3.61
N ARG A 64 -0.48 -2.81 3.46
CA ARG A 64 -1.50 -3.32 4.40
C ARG A 64 -0.93 -3.52 5.80
N ALA A 65 0.27 -4.08 5.91
CA ALA A 65 0.94 -4.20 7.21
C ALA A 65 1.17 -2.81 7.86
N ALA A 66 1.57 -1.80 7.10
CA ALA A 66 1.70 -0.44 7.60
C ALA A 66 0.36 0.15 8.11
N LEU A 67 -0.74 -0.12 7.42
CA LEU A 67 -2.08 0.30 7.88
C LEU A 67 -2.49 -0.39 9.20
N VAL A 68 -2.12 -1.66 9.38
CA VAL A 68 -2.36 -2.38 10.63
C VAL A 68 -1.55 -1.78 11.79
N ALA A 69 -0.27 -1.45 11.57
CA ALA A 69 0.54 -0.73 12.56
C ALA A 69 -0.04 0.65 12.91
N ASP A 70 -0.42 1.45 11.90
CA ASP A 70 -1.01 2.77 12.11
C ASP A 70 -2.29 2.68 12.96
N ARG A 71 -3.13 1.65 12.72
CA ARG A 71 -4.30 1.40 13.55
C ARG A 71 -3.94 1.14 15.02
N GLY A 72 -2.93 0.30 15.27
CA GLY A 72 -2.46 0.00 16.63
C GLY A 72 -1.90 1.24 17.33
N LEU A 73 -1.11 2.04 16.63
CA LEU A 73 -0.56 3.30 17.15
C LEU A 73 -1.66 4.29 17.51
N ARG A 74 -2.67 4.47 16.64
CA ARG A 74 -3.82 5.33 16.94
C ARG A 74 -4.65 4.85 18.12
N ALA A 75 -4.75 3.55 18.34
CA ALA A 75 -5.43 2.99 19.51
C ALA A 75 -4.66 3.31 20.80
N LEU A 76 -3.33 3.19 20.80
CA LEU A 76 -2.46 3.65 21.90
C LEU A 76 -2.67 5.15 22.20
N GLU A 77 -2.67 6.00 21.17
CA GLU A 77 -2.86 7.45 21.32
C GLU A 77 -4.22 7.80 21.95
N ARG A 78 -5.29 7.12 21.53
CA ARG A 78 -6.63 7.30 22.12
C ARG A 78 -6.65 6.88 23.58
N LEU A 79 -6.05 5.75 23.91
CA LEU A 79 -5.92 5.27 25.28
C LEU A 79 -5.19 6.29 26.15
N ASP A 80 -4.01 6.75 25.71
CA ASP A 80 -3.21 7.73 26.44
C ASP A 80 -3.98 9.05 26.66
N THR A 81 -4.66 9.54 25.62
CA THR A 81 -5.49 10.75 25.71
C THR A 81 -6.62 10.59 26.73
N ALA A 82 -7.30 9.44 26.75
CA ALA A 82 -8.37 9.16 27.70
C ALA A 82 -7.84 9.07 29.14
N LEU A 83 -6.70 8.42 29.34
CA LEU A 83 -6.05 8.31 30.65
C LEU A 83 -5.59 9.67 31.17
N MET A 84 -5.01 10.52 30.32
CA MET A 84 -4.62 11.89 30.69
C MET A 84 -5.82 12.77 31.04
N ALA A 85 -6.98 12.51 30.44
CA ALA A 85 -8.23 13.18 30.79
C ALA A 85 -8.90 12.60 32.06
N GLY A 86 -8.33 11.55 32.67
CA GLY A 86 -8.91 10.85 33.82
C GLY A 86 -10.19 10.09 33.51
N LEU A 87 -10.43 9.78 32.22
CA LEU A 87 -11.62 9.08 31.76
C LEU A 87 -11.43 7.56 31.83
N PRO A 88 -12.50 6.80 32.13
CA PRO A 88 -12.45 5.34 32.01
C PRO A 88 -12.24 4.95 30.55
N ALA A 89 -11.13 4.27 30.24
CA ALA A 89 -10.71 3.94 28.88
C ALA A 89 -11.00 2.47 28.50
N VAL A 90 -12.08 1.88 29.03
CA VAL A 90 -12.41 0.45 28.87
C VAL A 90 -12.52 0.05 27.40
N GLU A 91 -13.20 0.85 26.58
CA GLU A 91 -13.35 0.59 25.15
C GLU A 91 -12.00 0.61 24.41
N SER A 92 -11.13 1.57 24.72
CA SER A 92 -9.79 1.66 24.13
C SER A 92 -8.89 0.50 24.56
N LEU A 93 -9.00 0.05 25.81
CA LEU A 93 -8.29 -1.14 26.30
C LEU A 93 -8.77 -2.43 25.60
N HIS A 94 -10.07 -2.58 25.35
CA HIS A 94 -10.57 -3.71 24.56
C HIS A 94 -10.13 -3.64 23.11
N GLU A 95 -10.17 -2.46 22.49
CA GLU A 95 -9.71 -2.28 21.11
C GLU A 95 -8.26 -2.68 20.95
N ILE A 96 -7.40 -2.29 21.91
CA ILE A 96 -5.98 -2.54 21.83
C ILE A 96 -5.60 -3.99 22.14
N ALA A 97 -6.32 -4.64 23.04
CA ALA A 97 -6.20 -6.07 23.28
C ALA A 97 -6.58 -6.86 22.02
N ALA A 98 -7.73 -6.54 21.41
CA ALA A 98 -8.18 -7.19 20.18
C ALA A 98 -7.23 -6.94 19.00
N TRP A 99 -6.63 -5.74 18.92
CA TRP A 99 -5.58 -5.46 17.95
C TRP A 99 -4.38 -6.38 18.17
N SER A 100 -3.88 -6.49 19.42
CA SER A 100 -2.74 -7.31 19.80
C SER A 100 -2.93 -8.80 19.46
N GLU A 101 -4.10 -9.35 19.77
CA GLU A 101 -4.43 -10.76 19.50
C GLU A 101 -4.50 -11.07 18.00
N ALA A 102 -4.85 -10.07 17.18
CA ALA A 102 -4.95 -10.21 15.74
C ALA A 102 -3.64 -9.94 14.99
N LEU A 103 -2.52 -9.67 15.68
CA LEU A 103 -1.24 -9.43 15.00
C LEU A 103 -0.73 -10.70 14.32
N GLY A 104 -0.54 -10.58 13.01
CA GLY A 104 0.37 -11.46 12.26
C GLY A 104 1.78 -10.87 12.21
N GLU A 105 2.75 -11.69 11.83
CA GLU A 105 4.13 -11.28 11.65
C GLU A 105 4.39 -10.77 10.21
N PRO A 106 4.82 -9.49 10.02
CA PRO A 106 5.13 -8.97 8.69
C PRO A 106 6.37 -9.63 8.07
N GLU A 107 6.36 -9.80 6.74
CA GLU A 107 7.54 -10.25 5.98
C GLU A 107 8.65 -9.19 5.95
N ASP A 108 8.25 -7.92 5.92
CA ASP A 108 9.17 -6.79 5.90
C ASP A 108 9.84 -6.61 7.27
N ALA A 109 11.17 -6.59 7.29
CA ALA A 109 11.94 -6.57 8.53
C ALA A 109 11.74 -5.28 9.34
N GLU A 110 11.63 -4.12 8.68
CA GLU A 110 11.42 -2.84 9.37
C GLU A 110 10.03 -2.78 10.02
N LEU A 111 8.99 -3.21 9.29
CA LEU A 111 7.64 -3.28 9.85
C LEU A 111 7.54 -4.32 10.97
N ARG A 112 8.28 -5.43 10.89
CA ARG A 112 8.30 -6.43 11.96
C ARG A 112 8.87 -5.88 13.25
N GLU A 113 9.97 -5.12 13.20
CA GLU A 113 10.51 -4.46 14.39
C GLU A 113 9.54 -3.42 14.94
N LEU A 114 8.90 -2.62 14.07
CA LEU A 114 7.85 -1.69 14.49
C LEU A 114 6.67 -2.41 15.18
N PHE A 115 6.23 -3.54 14.64
CA PHE A 115 5.14 -4.34 15.24
C PHE A 115 5.52 -4.82 16.63
N LYS A 116 6.76 -5.30 16.84
CA LYS A 116 7.25 -5.71 18.16
C LYS A 116 7.25 -4.56 19.16
N ASP A 117 7.69 -3.37 18.73
CA ASP A 117 7.71 -2.19 19.60
C ASP A 117 6.30 -1.77 20.02
N ILE A 118 5.36 -1.75 19.07
CA ILE A 118 3.96 -1.43 19.37
C ILE A 118 3.37 -2.51 20.29
N GLU A 119 3.55 -3.78 19.97
CA GLU A 119 3.03 -4.90 20.76
C GLU A 119 3.58 -4.89 22.20
N LEU A 120 4.88 -4.64 22.38
CA LEU A 120 5.49 -4.49 23.70
C LEU A 120 4.80 -3.37 24.49
N ARG A 121 4.58 -2.21 23.84
CA ARG A 121 3.89 -1.10 24.50
C ARG A 121 2.45 -1.47 24.85
N VAL A 122 1.72 -2.14 23.97
CA VAL A 122 0.36 -2.61 24.22
C VAL A 122 0.32 -3.54 25.43
N ARG A 123 1.18 -4.56 25.48
CA ARG A 123 1.25 -5.49 26.61
C ARG A 123 1.55 -4.77 27.93
N VAL A 124 2.46 -3.79 27.91
CA VAL A 124 2.76 -2.97 29.09
C VAL A 124 1.54 -2.15 29.53
N GLU A 125 0.82 -1.52 28.60
CA GLU A 125 -0.39 -0.78 28.95
C GLU A 125 -1.50 -1.68 29.48
N LEU A 126 -1.73 -2.84 28.88
CA LEU A 126 -2.73 -3.81 29.36
C LEU A 126 -2.37 -4.32 30.76
N ALA A 127 -1.10 -4.63 31.01
CA ALA A 127 -0.61 -5.09 32.31
C ALA A 127 -0.80 -4.04 33.42
N LYS A 128 -0.67 -2.73 33.13
CA LYS A 128 -0.96 -1.66 34.11
C LYS A 128 -2.41 -1.64 34.56
N HIS A 129 -3.32 -2.24 33.79
CA HIS A 129 -4.75 -2.29 34.05
C HIS A 129 -5.23 -3.69 34.43
N ASP A 130 -4.31 -4.60 34.80
CA ASP A 130 -4.58 -5.99 35.15
C ASP A 130 -5.29 -6.81 34.04
N ILE A 131 -5.08 -6.42 32.78
CA ILE A 131 -5.56 -7.16 31.60
C ILE A 131 -4.39 -7.97 31.05
N ILE A 132 -4.54 -9.30 31.01
CA ILE A 132 -3.57 -10.21 30.42
C ILE A 132 -4.11 -10.63 29.06
N ALA A 133 -3.41 -10.22 28.00
CA ALA A 133 -3.62 -10.69 26.63
C ALA A 133 -2.58 -11.78 26.29
#